data_AF-A0A800DKH3-F1
#
_entry.id   AF-A0A800DKH3-F1
#
_cell.length_a   1.000
_cell.length_b   1.000
_cell.length_c   1.000
_cell.angle_alpha   90.00
_cell.angle_beta   90.00
_cell.angle_gamma   90.00
#
_symmetry.space_group_name_H-M   'P 1'
#
loop_
_entity.id
_entity.type
_entity.pdbx_description
1 polymer ?
#
loop_
_entity_poly.entity_id
_entity_poly.type
_entity_poly.pdbx_seq_one_letter_code
_entity_poly.pdbx_strand_id
1 'polypeptide(L)'
;MRYLSLGLIVVLAAAAALIPAPPGRTPSEPPSLRPPAVAVCPVEEGSGRTTVVPVLSTVDGEGGLTVFAGGDAIGSAGYRTGPSGATTIDVVDVAAVGTAGALVESPIVSTAVGAVVLGSLSFSAEACSSTPERVALVAGGSTSGGHEFVVQLMNPFAREAVVDLVVQSDAGQESNERFTSMIIPARDSVIVDF
;
A
#
# COMPACT_ATOMS: atom_id res chain seq x y z
N MET A 1 -25.19 58.80 17.16
CA MET A 1 -24.34 57.59 17.08
C MET A 1 -25.05 56.29 17.46
N ARG A 2 -25.99 56.24 18.42
CA ARG A 2 -26.75 55.03 18.80
C ARG A 2 -27.64 54.39 17.71
N TYR A 3 -28.13 55.18 16.75
CA TYR A 3 -28.98 54.66 15.66
C TYR A 3 -28.17 53.99 14.54
N LEU A 4 -26.88 54.32 14.41
CA LEU A 4 -26.00 53.78 13.38
C LEU A 4 -25.52 52.36 13.75
N SER A 5 -25.32 52.10 15.05
CA SER A 5 -25.01 50.77 15.56
C SER A 5 -26.18 49.79 15.44
N LEU A 6 -27.42 50.27 15.60
CA LEU A 6 -28.62 49.46 15.45
C LEU A 6 -28.85 49.04 13.98
N GLY A 7 -28.60 49.96 13.04
CA GLY A 7 -28.65 49.64 11.60
C GLY A 7 -27.61 48.57 11.21
N LEU A 8 -26.39 48.69 11.73
CA LEU A 8 -25.32 47.72 11.45
C LEU A 8 -25.66 46.30 11.94
N ILE A 9 -26.26 46.18 13.13
CA ILE A 9 -26.65 44.88 13.70
C ILE A 9 -27.76 44.22 12.88
N VAL A 10 -28.75 44.99 12.43
CA VAL A 10 -29.84 44.46 11.58
C VAL A 10 -29.31 43.99 10.22
N VAL A 11 -28.38 44.73 9.63
CA VAL A 11 -27.74 44.34 8.36
C VAL A 11 -26.89 43.07 8.53
N LEU A 12 -26.13 42.95 9.63
CA LEU A 12 -25.35 41.74 9.92
C LEU A 12 -26.24 40.51 10.18
N ALA A 13 -27.36 40.69 10.88
CA ALA A 13 -28.32 39.61 11.13
C ALA A 13 -29.01 39.15 9.84
N ALA A 14 -29.39 40.09 8.96
CA ALA A 14 -29.96 39.77 7.65
C ALA A 14 -28.93 39.09 6.73
N ALA A 15 -27.67 39.55 6.75
CA ALA A 15 -26.58 38.92 5.99
C ALA A 15 -26.30 37.49 6.46
N ALA A 16 -26.34 37.21 7.77
CA ALA A 16 -26.17 35.87 8.31
C ALA A 16 -27.28 34.89 7.89
N ALA A 17 -28.52 35.37 7.73
CA ALA A 17 -29.64 34.56 7.28
C ALA A 17 -29.59 34.21 5.77
N LEU A 18 -28.80 34.95 4.99
CA LEU A 18 -28.56 34.70 3.56
C LEU A 18 -27.36 33.77 3.31
N ILE A 19 -26.59 33.43 4.35
CA ILE A 19 -25.49 32.47 4.22
C ILE A 19 -26.12 31.08 4.15
N PRO A 20 -25.99 30.35 3.03
CA PRO A 20 -26.47 28.97 2.96
C PRO A 20 -25.80 28.17 4.07
N ALA A 21 -26.60 27.40 4.80
CA ALA A 21 -26.08 26.52 5.84
C ALA A 21 -24.93 25.69 5.23
N PRO A 22 -23.78 25.55 5.92
CA PRO A 22 -22.72 24.66 5.46
C PRO A 22 -23.36 23.31 5.15
N PRO A 23 -23.02 22.67 4.03
CA PRO A 23 -23.54 21.34 3.74
C PRO A 23 -23.35 20.49 4.98
N GLY A 24 -24.46 19.97 5.52
CA GLY A 24 -24.42 19.14 6.71
C GLY A 24 -23.41 18.03 6.44
N ARG A 25 -22.43 17.85 7.34
CA ARG A 25 -21.55 16.69 7.27
C ARG A 25 -22.48 15.49 7.37
N THR A 26 -22.71 14.81 6.25
CA THR A 26 -23.31 13.48 6.27
C THR A 26 -22.51 12.68 7.29
N PRO A 27 -23.14 12.06 8.29
CA PRO A 27 -22.43 11.18 9.18
C PRO A 27 -21.61 10.21 8.33
N SER A 28 -20.28 10.22 8.46
CA SER A 28 -19.46 9.19 7.85
C SER A 28 -20.02 7.85 8.32
N GLU A 29 -20.25 6.96 7.37
CA GLU A 29 -20.69 5.60 7.66
C GLU A 29 -19.81 5.04 8.79
N PRO A 30 -20.39 4.46 9.85
CA PRO A 30 -19.60 3.90 10.94
C PRO A 30 -18.58 2.94 10.32
N PRO A 31 -17.31 2.99 10.77
CA PRO A 31 -16.27 2.13 10.20
C PRO A 31 -16.75 0.69 10.27
N SER A 32 -16.64 -0.03 9.14
CA SER A 32 -16.99 -1.44 9.10
C SER A 32 -16.28 -2.17 10.23
N LEU A 33 -17.04 -2.84 11.11
CA LEU A 33 -16.48 -3.65 12.21
C LEU A 33 -15.67 -4.85 11.72
N ARG A 34 -15.61 -5.05 10.40
CA ARG A 34 -14.79 -6.04 9.73
C ARG A 34 -13.64 -5.30 9.06
N PRO A 35 -12.37 -5.64 9.36
CA PRO A 35 -11.23 -5.06 8.64
C PRO A 35 -11.43 -5.27 7.13
N PRO A 36 -11.09 -4.29 6.28
CA PRO A 36 -11.12 -4.50 4.84
C PRO A 36 -10.26 -5.70 4.48
N ALA A 37 -10.66 -6.42 3.44
CA ALA A 37 -9.80 -7.44 2.87
C ALA A 37 -8.55 -6.75 2.33
N VAL A 38 -7.37 -7.10 2.83
CA VAL A 38 -6.12 -6.45 2.42
C VAL A 38 -5.20 -7.46 1.75
N ALA A 39 -4.47 -6.99 0.74
CA ALA A 39 -3.35 -7.69 0.14
C ALA A 39 -2.12 -6.79 0.13
N VAL A 40 -0.94 -7.39 0.28
CA VAL A 40 0.35 -6.69 0.21
C VAL A 40 1.04 -7.08 -1.09
N CYS A 41 1.36 -6.09 -1.90
CA CYS A 41 1.99 -6.25 -3.20
C CYS A 41 3.38 -5.62 -3.19
N PRO A 42 4.41 -6.29 -3.74
CA PRO A 42 5.65 -5.62 -4.09
C PRO A 42 5.43 -4.66 -5.26
N VAL A 43 6.13 -3.54 -5.24
CA VAL A 43 6.08 -2.50 -6.27
C VAL A 43 7.49 -2.14 -6.68
N GLU A 44 7.71 -2.01 -7.98
CA GLU A 44 8.92 -1.48 -8.58
C GLU A 44 8.58 -0.47 -9.68
N GLU A 45 8.94 0.81 -9.48
CA GLU A 45 8.84 1.86 -10.49
C GLU A 45 10.19 2.54 -10.74
N GLY A 46 10.53 2.70 -12.02
CA GLY A 46 11.78 3.33 -12.45
C GLY A 46 12.77 2.33 -13.03
N SER A 47 13.96 2.82 -13.42
CA SER A 47 15.00 1.99 -14.07
C SER A 47 14.52 1.18 -15.29
N GLY A 48 13.49 1.69 -15.99
CA GLY A 48 12.87 1.00 -17.13
C GLY A 48 11.91 -0.12 -16.77
N ARG A 49 11.46 -0.16 -15.50
CA ARG A 49 10.47 -1.09 -14.98
C ARG A 49 9.26 -0.34 -14.44
N THR A 50 8.09 -0.96 -14.55
CA THR A 50 6.82 -0.44 -14.04
C THR A 50 5.96 -1.59 -13.55
N THR A 51 5.15 -1.32 -12.54
CA THR A 51 4.28 -2.28 -11.88
C THR A 51 2.83 -1.99 -12.19
N VAL A 52 2.11 -3.02 -12.60
CA VAL A 52 0.65 -3.03 -12.74
C VAL A 52 0.06 -3.94 -11.68
N VAL A 53 -0.96 -3.46 -10.98
CA VAL A 53 -1.68 -4.24 -9.98
C VAL A 53 -3.04 -4.65 -10.54
N PRO A 54 -3.17 -5.87 -11.10
CA PRO A 54 -4.47 -6.44 -11.43
C PRO A 54 -5.26 -6.80 -10.17
N VAL A 55 -6.54 -6.45 -10.16
CA VAL A 55 -7.51 -6.80 -9.12
C VAL A 55 -8.69 -7.51 -9.78
N LEU A 56 -9.02 -8.69 -9.26
CA LEU A 56 -10.11 -9.53 -9.71
C LEU A 56 -11.05 -9.84 -8.54
N SER A 57 -12.34 -9.56 -8.69
CA SER A 57 -13.36 -9.81 -7.67
C SER A 57 -14.64 -10.36 -8.28
N THR A 58 -15.38 -11.15 -7.50
CA THR A 58 -16.70 -11.67 -7.90
C THR A 58 -17.84 -10.68 -7.65
N VAL A 59 -17.52 -9.52 -7.04
CA VAL A 59 -18.48 -8.44 -6.78
C VAL A 59 -17.99 -7.14 -7.40
N ASP A 60 -18.94 -6.30 -7.81
CA ASP A 60 -18.66 -4.90 -8.06
C ASP A 60 -18.49 -4.19 -6.71
N GLY A 61 -17.34 -3.56 -6.52
CA GLY A 61 -17.00 -2.92 -5.27
C GLY A 61 -15.84 -1.97 -5.40
N GLU A 62 -15.77 -1.04 -4.46
CA GLU A 62 -14.67 -0.09 -4.33
C GLU A 62 -13.53 -0.68 -3.50
N GLY A 63 -12.33 -0.22 -3.80
CA GLY A 63 -11.14 -0.51 -3.02
C GLY A 63 -10.12 0.60 -3.17
N GLY A 64 -8.96 0.41 -2.56
CA GLY A 64 -7.86 1.38 -2.59
C GLY A 64 -6.52 0.69 -2.73
N LEU A 65 -5.58 1.37 -3.37
CA LEU A 65 -4.17 1.02 -3.36
C LEU A 65 -3.42 2.17 -2.68
N THR A 66 -2.61 1.85 -1.68
CA THR A 66 -1.72 2.81 -1.02
C THR A 66 -0.30 2.31 -1.10
N VAL A 67 0.61 3.13 -1.62
CA VAL A 67 2.04 2.82 -1.69
C VAL A 67 2.75 3.47 -0.51
N PHE A 68 3.68 2.73 0.12
CA PHE A 68 4.47 3.18 1.26
C PHE A 68 5.97 3.12 0.94
N ALA A 69 6.70 4.16 1.33
CA ALA A 69 8.15 4.19 1.32
C ALA A 69 8.66 5.23 2.34
N GLY A 70 9.77 4.94 3.00
CA GLY A 70 10.41 5.87 3.93
C GLY A 70 9.57 6.17 5.18
N GLY A 71 8.73 5.22 5.61
CA GLY A 71 7.90 5.33 6.81
C GLY A 71 6.53 6.00 6.60
N ASP A 72 6.25 6.50 5.40
CA ASP A 72 5.03 7.22 5.08
C ASP A 72 4.31 6.69 3.84
N ALA A 73 3.02 7.03 3.74
CA ALA A 73 2.27 6.84 2.50
C ALA A 73 2.71 7.91 1.49
N ILE A 74 3.18 7.45 0.34
CA ILE A 74 3.74 8.30 -0.73
C ILE A 74 2.73 8.55 -1.85
N GLY A 75 1.70 7.71 -1.95
CA GLY A 75 0.61 7.87 -2.90
C GLY A 75 -0.53 6.91 -2.61
N SER A 76 -1.74 7.29 -3.00
CA SER A 76 -2.91 6.41 -2.94
C SER A 76 -3.88 6.67 -4.09
N ALA A 77 -4.54 5.61 -4.52
CA ALA A 77 -5.58 5.66 -5.55
C ALA A 77 -6.74 4.76 -5.19
N GLY A 78 -7.96 5.25 -5.41
CA GLY A 78 -9.17 4.44 -5.36
C GLY A 78 -9.38 3.68 -6.66
N TYR A 79 -10.01 2.52 -6.60
CA TYR A 79 -10.42 1.77 -7.77
C TYR A 79 -11.82 1.19 -7.61
N ARG A 80 -12.41 0.74 -8.71
CA ARG A 80 -13.64 -0.05 -8.72
C ARG A 80 -13.51 -1.20 -9.71
N THR A 81 -13.86 -2.41 -9.28
CA THR A 81 -13.77 -3.63 -10.11
C THR A 81 -14.78 -3.65 -11.27
N GLY A 82 -15.89 -2.92 -11.12
CA GLY A 82 -16.91 -2.76 -12.14
C GLY A 82 -17.67 -4.06 -12.45
N PRO A 83 -18.55 -4.04 -13.46
CA PRO A 83 -19.40 -5.19 -13.80
C PRO A 83 -18.64 -6.43 -14.30
N SER A 84 -17.42 -6.24 -14.84
CA SER A 84 -16.53 -7.32 -15.27
C SER A 84 -15.81 -8.00 -14.11
N GLY A 85 -15.89 -7.44 -12.90
CA GLY A 85 -15.18 -7.96 -11.73
C GLY A 85 -13.66 -7.86 -11.86
N ALA A 86 -13.14 -6.95 -12.70
CA ALA A 86 -11.73 -6.87 -13.03
C ALA A 86 -11.32 -5.43 -13.27
N THR A 87 -10.22 -5.00 -12.67
CA THR A 87 -9.58 -3.71 -12.92
C THR A 87 -8.07 -3.84 -12.81
N THR A 88 -7.35 -2.89 -13.38
CA THR A 88 -5.90 -2.74 -13.22
C THR A 88 -5.60 -1.36 -12.65
N ILE A 89 -4.54 -1.27 -11.86
CA ILE A 89 -4.03 -0.02 -11.31
C ILE A 89 -2.57 0.08 -11.75
N ASP A 90 -2.25 1.10 -12.52
CA ASP A 90 -0.87 1.39 -12.92
C ASP A 90 -0.19 2.15 -11.77
N VAL A 91 0.87 1.58 -11.19
CA VAL A 91 1.44 2.15 -9.96
C VAL A 91 2.16 3.47 -10.23
N VAL A 92 2.65 3.68 -11.45
CA VAL A 92 3.20 4.96 -11.90
C VAL A 92 2.20 6.13 -11.76
N ASP A 93 0.90 5.88 -11.86
CA ASP A 93 -0.15 6.90 -11.68
C ASP A 93 -0.42 7.21 -10.21
N VAL A 94 0.06 6.35 -9.30
CA VAL A 94 -0.12 6.47 -7.86
C VAL A 94 1.12 7.05 -7.20
N ALA A 95 2.29 6.50 -7.51
CA ALA A 95 3.57 6.94 -6.97
C ALA A 95 4.74 6.51 -7.87
N ALA A 96 5.60 7.47 -8.24
CA ALA A 96 6.85 7.19 -8.95
C ALA A 96 7.96 6.84 -7.96
N VAL A 97 8.01 5.59 -7.51
CA VAL A 97 8.93 5.14 -6.45
C VAL A 97 9.70 3.89 -6.79
N GLY A 98 11.01 3.91 -6.51
CA GLY A 98 11.97 2.84 -6.80
C GLY A 98 11.45 1.44 -6.49
N THR A 99 11.72 0.93 -5.30
CA THR A 99 11.16 -0.35 -4.85
C THR A 99 10.47 -0.14 -3.52
N ALA A 100 9.20 -0.53 -3.44
CA ALA A 100 8.29 -0.12 -2.39
C ALA A 100 7.18 -1.15 -2.16
N GLY A 101 6.29 -0.85 -1.20
CA GLY A 101 5.16 -1.68 -0.87
C GLY A 101 3.83 -1.06 -1.11
N ALA A 102 2.93 -1.81 -1.72
CA ALA A 102 1.54 -1.43 -1.80
C ALA A 102 0.67 -2.28 -0.86
N LEU A 103 -0.24 -1.61 -0.17
CA LEU A 103 -1.40 -2.22 0.49
C LEU A 103 -2.62 -2.00 -0.39
N VAL A 104 -3.28 -3.08 -0.74
CA VAL A 104 -4.50 -3.07 -1.56
C VAL A 104 -5.67 -3.44 -0.68
N GLU A 105 -6.54 -2.49 -0.42
CA GLU A 105 -7.84 -2.69 0.22
C GLU A 105 -8.84 -3.16 -0.84
N SER A 106 -9.57 -4.22 -0.52
CA SER A 106 -10.46 -4.93 -1.44
C SER A 106 -11.89 -4.99 -0.91
N PRO A 107 -12.89 -5.03 -1.80
CA PRO A 107 -14.30 -5.01 -1.41
C PRO A 107 -14.71 -6.28 -0.64
N ILE A 108 -14.09 -7.43 -0.94
CA ILE A 108 -14.31 -8.71 -0.26
C ILE A 108 -13.02 -9.52 -0.13
N VAL A 109 -13.01 -10.45 0.83
CA VAL A 109 -11.85 -11.32 1.14
C VAL A 109 -11.45 -12.31 0.05
N SER A 110 -12.36 -12.62 -0.88
CA SER A 110 -12.07 -13.50 -2.02
C SER A 110 -11.61 -12.74 -3.27
N THR A 111 -11.25 -11.46 -3.12
CA THR A 111 -10.65 -10.68 -4.20
C THR A 111 -9.22 -11.17 -4.41
N ALA A 112 -8.88 -11.52 -5.65
CA ALA A 112 -7.52 -11.87 -6.04
C ALA A 112 -6.78 -10.61 -6.49
N VAL A 113 -5.58 -10.40 -5.96
CA VAL A 113 -4.72 -9.27 -6.29
C VAL A 113 -3.37 -9.82 -6.71
N GLY A 114 -2.79 -9.27 -7.77
CA GLY A 114 -1.45 -9.61 -8.22
C GLY A 114 -0.58 -8.37 -8.40
N ALA A 115 0.72 -8.58 -8.49
CA ALA A 115 1.69 -7.58 -8.93
C ALA A 115 2.35 -8.08 -10.22
N VAL A 116 2.34 -7.25 -11.24
CA VAL A 116 2.97 -7.55 -12.54
C VAL A 116 4.04 -6.50 -12.80
N VAL A 117 5.30 -6.89 -12.74
CA VAL A 117 6.44 -6.02 -13.03
C VAL A 117 6.87 -6.22 -14.48
N LEU A 118 6.74 -5.16 -15.26
CA LEU A 118 7.12 -5.10 -16.66
C LEU A 118 8.44 -4.36 -16.80
N GLY A 119 9.45 -5.01 -17.36
CA GLY A 119 10.71 -4.39 -17.78
C GLY A 119 10.91 -4.48 -19.28
N SER A 120 11.90 -3.76 -19.81
CA SER A 120 12.21 -3.75 -21.26
C SER A 120 12.51 -5.14 -21.84
N LEU A 121 13.07 -6.05 -21.04
CA LEU A 121 13.44 -7.42 -21.44
C LEU A 121 12.97 -8.49 -20.43
N SER A 122 12.21 -8.10 -19.41
CA SER A 122 11.86 -8.98 -18.29
C SER A 122 10.39 -8.82 -17.91
N PHE A 123 9.79 -9.92 -17.45
CA PHE A 123 8.42 -9.96 -16.96
C PHE A 123 8.40 -10.78 -15.67
N SER A 124 7.77 -10.24 -14.62
CA SER A 124 7.46 -10.98 -13.40
C SER A 124 6.00 -10.79 -13.05
N ALA A 125 5.35 -11.85 -12.58
CA ALA A 125 3.99 -11.79 -12.08
C ALA A 125 3.88 -12.66 -10.83
N GLU A 126 3.32 -12.10 -9.77
CA GLU A 126 3.12 -12.80 -8.50
C GLU A 126 1.77 -12.44 -7.88
N ALA A 127 1.25 -13.36 -7.05
CA ALA A 127 0.06 -13.09 -6.26
C ALA A 127 0.45 -12.25 -5.04
N CYS A 128 -0.32 -11.21 -4.75
CA CYS A 128 -0.10 -10.41 -3.56
C CYS A 128 -0.50 -11.19 -2.30
N SER A 129 0.24 -10.98 -1.21
CA SER A 129 -0.01 -11.69 0.03
C SER A 129 -1.25 -11.13 0.73
N SER A 130 -2.37 -11.87 0.67
CA SER A 130 -3.62 -11.53 1.36
C SER A 130 -3.70 -12.05 2.79
N THR A 131 -2.74 -12.90 3.18
CA THR A 131 -2.63 -13.47 4.52
C THR A 131 -1.32 -13.02 5.16
N PRO A 132 -1.31 -12.55 6.41
CA PRO A 132 -0.07 -12.32 7.13
C PRO A 132 0.55 -13.69 7.44
N GLU A 133 1.42 -14.16 6.55
CA GLU A 133 2.22 -15.36 6.77
C GLU A 133 3.31 -15.04 7.79
N ARG A 134 3.46 -15.91 8.79
CA ARG A 134 4.53 -15.77 9.79
C ARG A 134 5.87 -16.29 9.29
N VAL A 135 5.86 -17.04 8.19
CA VAL A 135 7.03 -17.67 7.59
C VAL A 135 6.86 -17.55 6.08
N ALA A 136 7.81 -16.92 5.42
CA ALA A 136 7.93 -16.89 3.97
C ALA A 136 9.19 -17.66 3.57
N LEU A 137 9.09 -18.45 2.50
CA LEU A 137 10.21 -19.20 1.94
C LEU A 137 10.57 -18.58 0.60
N VAL A 138 11.74 -17.95 0.54
CA VAL A 138 12.31 -17.47 -0.73
C VAL A 138 13.28 -18.53 -1.21
N ALA A 139 12.86 -19.27 -2.24
CA ALA A 139 13.72 -20.23 -2.92
C ALA A 139 14.39 -19.55 -4.11
N GLY A 140 15.68 -19.83 -4.29
CA GLY A 140 16.48 -19.23 -5.35
C GLY A 140 17.48 -18.23 -4.81
N GLY A 141 18.66 -18.26 -5.41
CA GLY A 141 19.86 -17.56 -4.96
C GLY A 141 21.07 -18.35 -5.42
N SER A 142 22.14 -17.66 -5.79
CA SER A 142 23.42 -18.30 -6.07
C SER A 142 24.47 -17.70 -5.16
N THR A 143 25.19 -18.56 -4.45
CA THR A 143 26.39 -18.17 -3.68
C THR A 143 27.64 -18.13 -4.56
N SER A 144 27.50 -18.37 -5.87
CA SER A 144 28.62 -18.26 -6.81
C SER A 144 29.15 -16.83 -6.81
N GLY A 145 30.45 -16.67 -6.60
CA GLY A 145 31.10 -15.36 -6.56
C GLY A 145 30.80 -14.51 -7.80
N GLY A 146 30.51 -13.23 -7.59
CA GLY A 146 30.16 -12.27 -8.64
C GLY A 146 28.66 -12.07 -8.86
N HIS A 147 27.80 -12.77 -8.10
CA HIS A 147 26.36 -12.56 -8.08
C HIS A 147 25.93 -12.00 -6.73
N GLU A 148 25.09 -10.98 -6.76
CA GLU A 148 24.51 -10.37 -5.57
C GLU A 148 23.10 -10.94 -5.38
N PHE A 149 22.79 -11.35 -4.16
CA PHE A 149 21.43 -11.70 -3.77
C PHE A 149 20.96 -10.64 -2.77
N VAL A 150 19.86 -9.98 -3.10
CA VAL A 150 19.29 -8.89 -2.29
C VAL A 150 17.85 -9.26 -1.96
N VAL A 151 17.50 -9.17 -0.68
CA VAL A 151 16.12 -9.32 -0.22
C VAL A 151 15.66 -7.98 0.33
N GLN A 152 14.56 -7.47 -0.20
CA GLN A 152 13.90 -6.30 0.38
C GLN A 152 12.74 -6.76 1.25
N LEU A 153 12.86 -6.49 2.54
CA LEU A 153 11.83 -6.75 3.53
C LEU A 153 10.99 -5.50 3.74
N MET A 154 9.68 -5.68 3.81
CA MET A 154 8.75 -4.57 3.71
C MET A 154 7.59 -4.73 4.66
N ASN A 155 7.26 -3.65 5.35
CA ASN A 155 6.23 -3.63 6.36
C ASN A 155 5.24 -2.49 6.07
N PRO A 156 4.10 -2.77 5.41
CA PRO A 156 3.10 -1.74 5.13
C PRO A 156 2.25 -1.37 6.37
N PHE A 157 2.49 -2.00 7.52
CA PHE A 157 1.66 -1.82 8.70
C PHE A 157 2.17 -0.69 9.60
N ALA A 158 1.27 -0.14 10.42
CA ALA A 158 1.56 0.99 11.30
C ALA A 158 2.45 0.64 12.52
N ARG A 159 2.85 -0.62 12.68
CA ARG A 159 3.71 -1.09 13.77
C ARG A 159 4.92 -1.77 13.16
N GLU A 160 6.04 -1.67 13.86
CA GLU A 160 7.27 -2.38 13.50
C GLU A 160 7.04 -3.90 13.46
N ALA A 161 7.72 -4.56 12.52
CA ALA A 161 7.80 -6.00 12.45
C ALA A 161 9.18 -6.45 12.92
N VAL A 162 9.24 -7.59 13.61
CA VAL A 162 10.49 -8.24 13.98
C VAL A 162 10.59 -9.52 13.17
N VAL A 163 11.68 -9.66 12.42
CA VAL A 163 11.90 -10.76 11.48
C VAL A 163 13.20 -11.48 11.81
N ASP A 164 13.13 -12.80 11.85
CA ASP A 164 14.31 -13.68 11.85
C ASP A 164 14.47 -14.24 10.44
N LEU A 165 15.68 -14.14 9.89
CA LEU A 165 16.01 -14.58 8.55
C LEU A 165 16.99 -15.76 8.64
N VAL A 166 16.57 -16.89 8.08
CA VAL A 166 17.38 -18.12 8.05
C VAL A 166 17.85 -18.36 6.62
N VAL A 167 19.17 -18.41 6.45
CA VAL A 167 19.80 -18.67 5.15
C VAL A 167 20.32 -20.10 5.13
N GLN A 168 19.94 -20.84 4.10
CA GLN A 168 20.37 -22.22 3.90
C GLN A 168 20.99 -22.37 2.51
N SER A 169 22.21 -22.90 2.48
CA SER A 169 22.95 -23.26 1.28
C SER A 169 23.17 -24.78 1.22
N ASP A 170 23.81 -25.24 0.15
CA ASP A 170 24.29 -26.62 0.02
C ASP A 170 25.43 -26.95 1.02
N ALA A 171 26.16 -25.94 1.48
CA ALA A 171 27.17 -26.06 2.52
C ALA A 171 26.59 -26.14 3.94
N GLY A 172 25.33 -25.76 4.14
CA GLY A 172 24.64 -25.81 5.43
C GLY A 172 23.85 -24.53 5.74
N GLN A 173 23.46 -24.39 7.00
CA GLN A 173 22.81 -23.16 7.47
C GLN A 173 23.89 -22.12 7.78
N GLU A 174 23.72 -20.90 7.26
CA GLU A 174 24.58 -19.78 7.62
C GLU A 174 24.28 -19.34 9.06
N SER A 175 25.31 -19.29 9.90
CA SER A 175 25.20 -18.80 11.27
C SER A 175 25.73 -17.36 11.35
N ASN A 176 24.84 -16.38 11.18
CA ASN A 176 25.18 -14.98 11.36
C ASN A 176 24.09 -14.28 12.18
N GLU A 177 24.47 -13.68 13.31
CA GLU A 177 23.56 -12.97 14.20
C GLU A 177 22.95 -11.72 13.55
N ARG A 178 23.52 -11.22 12.44
CA ARG A 178 22.99 -10.06 11.70
C ARG A 178 21.57 -10.27 11.16
N PHE A 179 21.15 -11.53 11.03
CA PHE A 179 19.86 -11.93 10.48
C PHE A 179 18.82 -12.25 11.55
N THR A 180 19.17 -12.13 12.83
CA THR A 180 18.29 -12.42 13.95
C THR A 180 17.66 -11.14 14.48
N SER A 181 16.35 -11.16 14.75
CA SER A 181 15.59 -10.07 15.36
C SER A 181 15.75 -8.73 14.64
N MET A 182 15.74 -8.76 13.32
CA MET A 182 15.80 -7.56 12.49
C MET A 182 14.49 -6.77 12.62
N ILE A 183 14.61 -5.47 12.85
CA ILE A 183 13.45 -4.57 12.95
C ILE A 183 13.16 -4.00 11.57
N ILE A 184 11.94 -4.22 11.09
CA ILE A 184 11.41 -3.59 9.88
C ILE A 184 10.46 -2.47 10.33
N PRO A 185 10.82 -1.19 10.11
CA PRO A 185 10.03 -0.07 10.60
C PRO A 185 8.59 -0.08 10.06
N ALA A 186 7.69 0.62 10.76
CA ALA A 186 6.33 0.78 10.30
C ALA A 186 6.29 1.53 8.95
N ARG A 187 5.52 1.03 7.99
CA ARG A 187 5.32 1.63 6.64
C ARG A 187 6.63 1.85 5.88
N ASP A 188 7.61 0.98 6.09
CA ASP A 188 8.93 1.12 5.48
C ASP A 188 9.48 -0.21 4.98
N SER A 189 10.67 -0.15 4.38
CA SER A 189 11.41 -1.31 3.91
C SER A 189 12.87 -1.28 4.33
N VAL A 190 13.46 -2.46 4.45
CA VAL A 190 14.87 -2.68 4.72
C VAL A 190 15.42 -3.59 3.65
N ILE A 191 16.58 -3.22 3.10
CA ILE A 191 17.32 -4.03 2.15
C ILE A 191 18.33 -4.89 2.91
N VAL A 192 18.36 -6.18 2.61
CA VAL A 192 19.27 -7.16 3.20
C VAL A 192 20.14 -7.74 2.08
N ASP A 193 21.45 -7.58 2.24
CA ASP A 193 22.48 -8.17 1.38
C ASP A 193 23.02 -9.48 1.98
N PHE A 194 23.42 -10.44 1.13
CA PHE A 194 23.92 -11.75 1.54
C PHE A 194 25.38 -11.94 1.16
#